data_AF-A0A7C4MA84-F1
#
_entry.id   AF-A0A7C4MA84-F1
#
_cell.length_a   1.000
_cell.length_b   1.000
_cell.length_c   1.000
_cell.angle_alpha   90.00
_cell.angle_beta   90.00
_cell.angle_gamma   90.00
#
_symmetry.space_group_name_H-M   'P 1'
#
loop_
_entity.id
_entity.type
_entity.pdbx_description
1 polymer ?
#
loop_
_entity_poly.entity_id
_entity_poly.type
_entity_poly.pdbx_seq_one_letter_code
_entity_poly.pdbx_strand_id
1 'polypeptide(L)'
;MNFQVELCKADVVIVSVQTPIYKNKRPNLSFLKKALEDVGRSCHDGMLIVVSSTIPPGTMANLVKLRLETLTDLRVESDFYLAYVPERIVPGKALQKFVESSRLVGGIEPNSTKIAAKLFRTICKTVIETDAITAEIAKLAENTLRDVNIAFANQLALICEQREVDATEVVELTL
;
A
#
# COMPACT_ATOMS: atom_id res chain seq x y z
N MET A 1 -22.87 11.06 13.89
CA MET A 1 -22.75 9.84 13.05
C MET A 1 -21.95 8.83 13.84
N ASN A 2 -22.49 7.64 14.12
CA ASN A 2 -21.77 6.64 14.91
C ASN A 2 -20.90 5.81 13.96
N PHE A 3 -19.59 6.08 13.97
CA PHE A 3 -18.60 5.45 13.07
C PHE A 3 -18.69 3.92 13.05
N GLN A 4 -18.95 3.29 14.21
CA GLN A 4 -19.08 1.85 14.31
C GLN A 4 -20.31 1.30 13.54
N VAL A 5 -21.42 2.03 13.58
CA VAL A 5 -22.69 1.61 12.93
C VAL A 5 -22.55 1.66 11.41
N GLU A 6 -21.79 2.62 10.88
CA GLU A 6 -21.53 2.72 9.45
C GLU A 6 -20.58 1.60 8.98
N LEU A 7 -19.56 1.25 9.78
CA LEU A 7 -18.66 0.14 9.46
C LEU A 7 -19.39 -1.20 9.35
N CYS A 8 -20.36 -1.48 10.24
CA CYS A 8 -21.14 -2.73 10.19
C CYS A 8 -22.04 -2.87 8.95
N LYS A 9 -22.23 -1.80 8.18
CA LYS A 9 -23.05 -1.81 6.95
C LYS A 9 -22.21 -1.74 5.68
N ALA A 10 -20.89 -1.61 5.81
CA ALA A 10 -20.00 -1.37 4.68
C ALA A 10 -19.58 -2.70 4.04
N ASP A 11 -19.85 -2.87 2.75
CA ASP A 11 -19.34 -4.02 1.98
C ASP A 11 -17.80 -4.00 1.85
N VAL A 12 -17.21 -2.80 1.89
CA VAL A 12 -15.78 -2.58 1.72
C VAL A 12 -15.26 -1.57 2.75
N VAL A 13 -14.13 -1.89 3.38
CA VAL A 13 -13.35 -0.94 4.18
C VAL A 13 -11.93 -0.81 3.68
N ILE A 14 -11.49 0.43 3.44
CA ILE A 14 -10.11 0.75 3.04
C ILE A 14 -9.38 1.42 4.22
N VAL A 15 -8.39 0.73 4.75
CA VAL A 15 -7.54 1.21 5.86
C VAL A 15 -6.33 1.95 5.30
N SER A 16 -6.35 3.28 5.48
CA SER A 16 -5.32 4.21 4.98
C SER A 16 -4.77 5.10 6.10
N VAL A 17 -4.37 4.49 7.21
CA VAL A 17 -3.78 5.20 8.36
C VAL A 17 -2.28 5.40 8.20
N GLN A 18 -1.73 6.36 8.94
CA GLN A 18 -0.28 6.62 8.94
C GLN A 18 0.53 5.46 9.54
N THR A 19 1.72 5.24 9.01
CA THR A 19 2.70 4.26 9.50
C THR A 19 4.06 4.95 9.72
N PRO A 20 4.15 5.89 10.69
CA PRO A 20 5.35 6.69 10.88
C PRO A 20 6.54 5.83 11.27
N ILE A 21 7.75 6.32 11.04
CA ILE A 21 8.98 5.62 11.41
C ILE A 21 9.47 6.10 12.77
N TYR A 22 9.78 5.19 13.69
CA TYR A 22 10.41 5.50 14.97
C TYR A 22 11.86 5.97 14.80
N LYS A 23 12.44 6.58 15.83
CA LYS A 23 13.85 7.02 15.83
C LYS A 23 14.86 5.90 15.50
N ASN A 24 14.52 4.65 15.85
CA ASN A 24 15.32 3.46 15.54
C ASN A 24 15.09 2.91 14.13
N LYS A 25 14.48 3.70 13.22
CA LYS A 25 14.14 3.34 11.84
C LYS A 25 13.15 2.18 11.68
N ARG A 26 12.46 1.76 12.75
CA ARG A 26 11.40 0.75 12.66
C ARG A 26 10.04 1.40 12.38
N PRO A 27 9.19 0.80 11.54
CA PRO A 27 7.82 1.27 11.32
C PRO A 27 6.97 1.16 12.58
N ASN A 28 6.22 2.22 12.86
CA ASN A 28 5.20 2.26 13.89
C ASN A 28 3.85 1.81 13.31
N LEU A 29 3.48 0.57 13.61
CA LEU A 29 2.21 -0.02 13.18
C LEU A 29 1.09 0.13 14.21
N SER A 30 1.24 0.96 15.26
CA SER A 30 0.21 1.12 16.30
C SER A 30 -1.11 1.67 15.74
N PHE A 31 -1.04 2.61 14.78
CA PHE A 31 -2.21 3.17 14.12
C PHE A 31 -2.93 2.14 13.26
N LEU A 32 -2.18 1.32 12.51
CA LEU A 32 -2.74 0.21 11.75
C LEU A 32 -3.42 -0.80 12.68
N LYS A 33 -2.76 -1.19 13.77
CA LYS A 33 -3.36 -2.05 14.78
C LYS A 33 -4.66 -1.43 15.32
N LYS A 34 -4.65 -0.17 15.74
CA LYS A 34 -5.88 0.45 16.25
C LYS A 34 -7.03 0.41 15.22
N ALA A 35 -6.75 0.75 13.96
CA ALA A 35 -7.75 0.67 12.89
C ALA A 35 -8.30 -0.75 12.69
N LEU A 36 -7.43 -1.77 12.75
CA LEU A 36 -7.85 -3.17 12.65
C LEU A 36 -8.71 -3.63 13.83
N GLU A 37 -8.61 -3.03 15.01
CA GLU A 37 -9.53 -3.31 16.13
C GLU A 37 -10.95 -2.83 15.81
N ASP A 38 -11.05 -1.60 15.30
CA ASP A 38 -12.33 -0.98 14.96
C ASP A 38 -13.00 -1.74 13.79
N VAL A 39 -12.20 -2.13 12.78
CA VAL A 39 -12.66 -2.95 11.65
C VAL A 39 -13.05 -4.35 12.10
N GLY A 40 -12.22 -5.02 12.92
CA GLY A 40 -12.51 -6.36 13.42
C GLY A 40 -13.84 -6.42 14.17
N ARG A 41 -14.15 -5.43 15.02
CA ARG A 41 -15.45 -5.36 15.72
C ARG A 41 -16.66 -5.19 14.80
N SER A 42 -16.47 -4.80 13.55
CA SER A 42 -17.52 -4.56 12.56
C SER A 42 -17.53 -5.55 11.41
N CYS A 43 -16.54 -6.45 11.37
CA CYS A 43 -16.34 -7.37 10.27
C CYS A 43 -17.47 -8.39 10.22
N HIS A 44 -17.93 -8.71 9.02
CA HIS A 44 -19.01 -9.65 8.77
C HIS A 44 -18.73 -10.43 7.49
N ASP A 45 -19.53 -11.47 7.25
CA ASP A 45 -19.41 -12.31 6.05
C ASP A 45 -19.54 -11.48 4.76
N GLY A 46 -18.71 -11.83 3.77
CA GLY A 46 -18.62 -11.18 2.46
C GLY A 46 -17.85 -9.87 2.43
N MET A 47 -17.45 -9.32 3.59
CA MET A 47 -16.78 -8.02 3.65
C MET A 47 -15.41 -8.05 2.96
N LEU A 48 -15.07 -7.00 2.21
CA LEU A 48 -13.72 -6.78 1.69
C LEU A 48 -12.98 -5.75 2.57
N ILE A 49 -11.85 -6.15 3.12
CA ILE A 49 -10.93 -5.27 3.83
C ILE A 49 -9.69 -5.03 2.95
N VAL A 50 -9.37 -3.77 2.71
CA VAL A 50 -8.20 -3.34 1.93
C VAL A 50 -7.26 -2.55 2.83
N VAL A 51 -5.99 -2.90 2.85
CA VAL A 51 -4.95 -2.06 3.48
C VAL A 51 -4.21 -1.29 2.38
N SER A 52 -4.15 0.04 2.52
CA SER A 52 -3.42 0.93 1.60
C SER A 52 -2.27 1.68 2.28
N SER A 53 -2.20 1.64 3.61
CA SER A 53 -1.04 2.11 4.39
C SER A 53 0.25 1.45 3.94
N THR A 54 1.36 2.21 3.85
CA THR A 54 2.66 1.61 3.54
C THR A 54 3.14 0.75 4.72
N ILE A 55 3.40 -0.53 4.46
CA ILE A 55 3.74 -1.54 5.47
C ILE A 55 4.97 -2.37 5.07
N PRO A 56 5.70 -2.95 6.03
CA PRO A 56 6.76 -3.92 5.73
C PRO A 56 6.23 -5.19 5.04
N PRO A 57 7.06 -5.88 4.25
CA PRO A 57 6.70 -7.16 3.66
C PRO A 57 6.36 -8.19 4.74
N GLY A 58 5.31 -8.96 4.50
CA GLY A 58 4.78 -9.96 5.42
C GLY A 58 3.83 -9.38 6.48
N THR A 59 3.56 -8.07 6.49
CA THR A 59 2.63 -7.47 7.45
C THR A 59 1.21 -7.95 7.23
N MET A 60 0.79 -8.08 5.97
CA MET A 60 -0.54 -8.58 5.63
C MET A 60 -0.80 -9.98 6.19
N ALA A 61 0.14 -10.92 5.99
CA ALA A 61 -0.03 -12.30 6.46
C ALA A 61 0.16 -12.43 7.98
N ASN A 62 1.24 -11.85 8.53
CA ASN A 62 1.68 -12.14 9.90
C ASN A 62 1.04 -11.22 10.95
N LEU A 63 0.44 -10.10 10.54
CA LEU A 63 -0.18 -9.13 11.45
C LEU A 63 -1.64 -8.87 11.07
N VAL A 64 -1.94 -8.53 9.82
CA VAL A 64 -3.29 -8.09 9.45
C VAL A 64 -4.27 -9.26 9.46
N LYS A 65 -3.98 -10.33 8.69
CA LYS A 65 -4.78 -11.56 8.64
C LYS A 65 -4.96 -12.13 10.04
N LEU A 66 -3.85 -12.46 10.71
CA LEU A 66 -3.87 -13.11 12.01
C LEU A 66 -4.73 -12.33 13.02
N ARG A 67 -4.63 -11.01 13.03
CA ARG A 67 -5.35 -10.18 13.99
C ARG A 67 -6.84 -10.06 13.68
N LEU A 68 -7.22 -9.93 12.41
CA LEU A 68 -8.63 -9.89 12.03
C LEU A 68 -9.31 -11.23 12.31
N GLU A 69 -8.69 -12.35 11.93
CA GLU A 69 -9.25 -13.67 12.22
C GLU A 69 -9.37 -13.93 13.73
N THR A 70 -8.39 -13.46 14.53
CA THR A 70 -8.46 -13.59 16.01
C THR A 70 -9.55 -12.72 16.64
N LEU A 71 -9.84 -11.55 16.07
CA LEU A 71 -10.84 -10.61 16.61
C LEU A 71 -12.28 -10.97 16.24
N THR A 72 -12.47 -11.73 15.16
CA THR A 72 -13.78 -11.97 14.52
C THR A 72 -14.23 -13.41 14.58
N ASP A 73 -13.30 -14.35 14.83
CA ASP A 73 -13.48 -15.79 14.60
C ASP A 73 -13.83 -16.17 13.13
N LEU A 74 -13.77 -15.21 12.20
CA LEU A 74 -13.95 -15.42 10.77
C LEU A 74 -12.62 -15.75 10.08
N ARG A 75 -12.68 -16.34 8.89
CA ARG A 75 -11.52 -16.74 8.09
C ARG A 75 -11.44 -15.97 6.78
N VAL A 76 -10.23 -15.53 6.44
CA VAL A 76 -9.96 -14.96 5.12
C VAL A 76 -10.27 -16.00 4.05
N GLU A 77 -10.80 -15.54 2.92
CA GLU A 77 -11.18 -16.31 1.73
C GLU A 77 -12.48 -17.11 1.86
N SER A 78 -12.80 -17.60 3.07
CA SER A 78 -14.06 -18.30 3.35
C SER A 78 -15.18 -17.33 3.72
N ASP A 79 -14.92 -16.47 4.70
CA ASP A 79 -15.94 -15.62 5.32
C ASP A 79 -15.76 -14.17 4.90
N PHE A 80 -14.53 -13.66 4.78
CA PHE A 80 -14.25 -12.30 4.33
C PHE A 80 -13.00 -12.24 3.44
N TYR A 81 -12.80 -11.11 2.76
CA TYR A 81 -11.72 -10.92 1.80
C TYR A 81 -10.70 -9.89 2.27
N LEU A 82 -9.42 -10.15 2.02
CA LEU A 82 -8.33 -9.30 2.50
C LEU A 82 -7.31 -9.03 1.41
N ALA A 83 -7.08 -7.75 1.10
CA ALA A 83 -6.14 -7.33 0.08
C ALA A 83 -5.25 -6.16 0.51
N TYR A 84 -4.08 -6.07 -0.08
CA TYR A 84 -3.17 -4.95 -0.03
C TYR A 84 -3.19 -4.21 -1.37
N VAL A 85 -3.49 -2.92 -1.31
CA VAL A 85 -3.57 -2.06 -2.49
C VAL A 85 -2.76 -0.81 -2.19
N PRO A 86 -1.46 -0.79 -2.54
CA PRO A 86 -0.59 0.33 -2.21
C PRO A 86 -1.04 1.60 -2.92
N GLU A 87 -0.91 2.71 -2.21
CA GLU A 87 -1.21 4.02 -2.76
C GLU A 87 -0.04 4.60 -3.58
N ARG A 88 -0.39 5.27 -4.69
CA ARG A 88 0.52 6.05 -5.54
C ARG A 88 -0.09 7.44 -5.76
N ILE A 89 0.07 8.34 -4.79
CA ILE A 89 -0.37 9.74 -4.92
C ILE A 89 0.80 10.63 -5.32
N VAL A 90 0.51 11.55 -6.23
CA VAL A 90 1.36 12.71 -6.53
C VAL A 90 0.67 13.95 -5.96
N PRO A 91 1.31 14.69 -5.02
CA PRO A 91 0.77 15.95 -4.52
C PRO A 91 0.40 16.91 -5.66
N GLY A 92 -0.75 17.57 -5.55
CA GLY A 92 -1.26 18.50 -6.58
C GLY A 92 -1.93 17.85 -7.80
N LYS A 93 -1.84 16.52 -7.99
CA LYS A 93 -2.53 15.78 -9.06
C LYS A 93 -3.19 14.49 -8.57
N ALA A 94 -3.57 14.44 -7.28
CA ALA A 94 -3.99 13.21 -6.61
C ALA A 94 -5.17 12.50 -7.30
N LEU A 95 -6.28 13.21 -7.57
CA LEU A 95 -7.48 12.60 -8.18
C LEU A 95 -7.22 12.09 -9.60
N GLN A 96 -6.60 12.92 -10.44
CA GLN A 96 -6.26 12.53 -11.81
C GLN A 96 -5.34 11.30 -11.81
N LYS A 97 -4.27 11.34 -11.02
CA LYS A 97 -3.31 10.23 -10.95
C LYS A 97 -3.89 8.98 -10.30
N PHE A 98 -4.86 9.11 -9.40
CA PHE A 98 -5.53 7.96 -8.80
C PHE A 98 -6.26 7.12 -9.86
N VAL A 99 -6.91 7.79 -10.84
CA VAL A 99 -7.64 7.15 -11.95
C VAL A 99 -6.70 6.64 -13.04
N GLU A 100 -5.69 7.44 -13.40
CA GLU A 100 -4.79 7.14 -14.53
C GLU A 100 -3.69 6.13 -14.21
N SER A 101 -3.19 6.09 -12.98
CA SER A 101 -2.03 5.26 -12.65
C SER A 101 -2.42 3.79 -12.54
N SER A 102 -1.54 2.91 -13.03
CA SER A 102 -1.67 1.47 -12.81
C SER A 102 -1.73 1.15 -11.32
N ARG A 103 -2.80 0.45 -10.92
CA ARG A 103 -3.07 0.04 -9.55
C ARG A 103 -2.64 -1.40 -9.33
N LEU A 104 -1.69 -1.64 -8.44
CA LEU A 104 -1.36 -2.97 -7.97
C LEU A 104 -2.43 -3.43 -6.96
N VAL A 105 -2.94 -4.65 -7.12
CA VAL A 105 -3.89 -5.27 -6.19
C VAL A 105 -3.38 -6.64 -5.82
N GLY A 106 -3.01 -6.82 -4.55
CA GLY A 106 -2.50 -8.07 -4.00
C GLY A 106 -3.39 -8.62 -2.90
N GLY A 107 -4.17 -9.66 -3.19
CA GLY A 107 -4.94 -10.40 -2.19
C GLY A 107 -4.07 -11.33 -1.36
N ILE A 108 -4.50 -11.62 -0.13
CA ILE A 108 -3.92 -12.70 0.69
C ILE A 108 -4.15 -14.06 0.04
N GLU A 109 -5.29 -14.23 -0.63
CA GLU A 109 -5.67 -15.41 -1.40
C GLU A 109 -6.30 -14.98 -2.76
N PRO A 110 -6.47 -15.90 -3.74
CA PRO A 110 -6.89 -15.54 -5.09
C PRO A 110 -8.26 -14.84 -5.23
N ASN A 111 -9.28 -15.22 -4.45
CA ASN A 111 -10.58 -14.53 -4.53
C ASN A 111 -10.50 -13.14 -3.90
N SER A 112 -9.74 -12.99 -2.82
CA SER A 112 -9.43 -11.66 -2.28
C SER A 112 -8.80 -10.73 -3.33
N THR A 113 -7.88 -11.24 -4.16
CA THR A 113 -7.32 -10.47 -5.30
C THR A 113 -8.41 -10.11 -6.30
N LYS A 114 -9.22 -11.08 -6.75
CA LYS A 114 -10.25 -10.86 -7.77
C LYS A 114 -11.30 -9.84 -7.32
N ILE A 115 -11.76 -9.93 -6.07
CA ILE A 115 -12.81 -9.07 -5.53
C ILE A 115 -12.29 -7.65 -5.34
N ALA A 116 -11.09 -7.48 -4.77
CA ALA A 116 -10.44 -6.18 -4.69
C ALA A 116 -10.19 -5.60 -6.09
N ALA A 117 -9.74 -6.40 -7.06
CA ALA A 117 -9.49 -5.93 -8.41
C ALA A 117 -10.78 -5.47 -9.10
N LYS A 118 -11.90 -6.16 -8.88
CA LYS A 118 -13.22 -5.74 -9.37
C LYS A 118 -13.61 -4.36 -8.84
N LEU A 119 -13.41 -4.11 -7.54
CA LEU A 119 -13.64 -2.80 -6.94
C LEU A 119 -12.77 -1.73 -7.62
N PHE A 120 -11.45 -1.92 -7.66
CA PHE A 120 -10.55 -0.89 -8.18
C PHE A 120 -10.71 -0.66 -9.70
N ARG A 121 -11.17 -1.64 -10.48
CA ARG A 121 -11.51 -1.45 -11.91
C ARG A 121 -12.68 -0.49 -12.14
N THR A 122 -13.50 -0.21 -11.13
CA THR A 122 -14.58 0.78 -11.27
C THR A 122 -14.06 2.22 -11.34
N ILE A 123 -12.83 2.46 -10.89
CA ILE A 123 -12.23 3.81 -10.79
C ILE A 123 -10.91 3.91 -11.56
N CYS A 124 -10.04 2.89 -11.47
CA CYS A 124 -8.72 2.89 -12.09
C CYS A 124 -8.75 2.29 -13.50
N LYS A 125 -8.11 2.96 -14.46
CA LYS A 125 -8.02 2.50 -15.85
C LYS A 125 -7.26 1.18 -15.99
N THR A 126 -6.22 0.99 -15.18
CA THR A 126 -5.36 -0.18 -15.23
C THR A 126 -5.24 -0.79 -13.84
N VAL A 127 -5.61 -2.06 -13.71
CA VAL A 127 -5.44 -2.87 -12.50
C VAL A 127 -4.54 -4.05 -12.82
N ILE A 128 -3.49 -4.19 -12.02
CA ILE A 128 -2.50 -5.26 -12.10
C ILE A 128 -2.70 -6.15 -10.88
N GLU A 129 -3.14 -7.39 -11.11
CA GLU A 129 -3.39 -8.38 -10.07
C GLU A 129 -2.10 -9.12 -9.70
N THR A 130 -1.91 -9.37 -8.41
CA THR A 130 -0.79 -10.15 -7.85
C THR A 130 -1.21 -10.71 -6.47
N ASP A 131 -0.25 -11.19 -5.68
CA ASP A 131 -0.44 -11.55 -4.26
C ASP A 131 -0.01 -10.42 -3.32
N ALA A 132 -0.48 -10.46 -2.07
CA ALA A 132 -0.22 -9.41 -1.09
C ALA A 132 1.28 -9.19 -0.84
N ILE A 133 2.08 -10.26 -0.71
CA ILE A 133 3.51 -10.15 -0.39
C ILE A 133 4.29 -9.50 -1.54
N THR A 134 3.96 -9.85 -2.78
CA THR A 134 4.55 -9.24 -3.97
C THR A 134 4.16 -7.77 -4.06
N ALA A 135 2.90 -7.41 -3.76
CA ALA A 135 2.47 -6.02 -3.75
C ALA A 135 3.15 -5.20 -2.63
N GLU A 136 3.35 -5.76 -1.43
CA GLU A 136 4.10 -5.13 -0.33
C GLU A 136 5.55 -4.85 -0.75
N ILE A 137 6.23 -5.85 -1.31
CA ILE A 137 7.62 -5.73 -1.78
C ILE A 137 7.71 -4.72 -2.92
N ALA A 138 6.83 -4.79 -3.92
CA ALA A 138 6.82 -3.88 -5.06
C ALA A 138 6.70 -2.42 -4.63
N LYS A 139 5.88 -2.13 -3.61
CA LYS A 139 5.74 -0.77 -3.10
C LYS A 139 7.04 -0.25 -2.46
N LEU A 140 7.73 -1.08 -1.69
CA LEU A 140 9.00 -0.67 -1.09
C LEU A 140 10.13 -0.59 -2.12
N ALA A 141 10.17 -1.52 -3.08
CA ALA A 141 11.14 -1.50 -4.18
C ALA A 141 11.02 -0.22 -5.01
N GLU A 142 9.80 0.27 -5.29
CA GLU A 142 9.56 1.54 -5.98
C GLU A 142 10.21 2.72 -5.23
N ASN A 143 10.04 2.78 -3.91
CA ASN A 143 10.62 3.84 -3.09
C ASN A 143 12.15 3.71 -3.00
N THR A 144 12.67 2.50 -2.81
CA THR A 144 14.11 2.24 -2.73
C THR A 144 14.81 2.56 -4.05
N LEU A 145 14.22 2.20 -5.18
CA LEU A 145 14.79 2.52 -6.50
C LEU A 145 14.91 4.04 -6.70
N ARG A 146 13.88 4.80 -6.29
CA ARG A 146 13.93 6.27 -6.33
C ARG A 146 15.05 6.82 -5.45
N ASP A 147 15.19 6.31 -4.23
CA ASP A 147 16.20 6.76 -3.27
C ASP A 147 17.63 6.47 -3.78
N VAL A 148 17.87 5.27 -4.30
CA VAL A 148 19.16 4.89 -4.89
C VAL A 148 19.50 5.75 -6.10
N ASN A 149 18.55 6.04 -6.98
CA ASN A 149 18.79 6.92 -8.14
C ASN A 149 19.11 8.35 -7.71
N ILE A 150 18.46 8.88 -6.67
CA ILE A 150 18.80 10.20 -6.10
C ILE A 150 20.21 10.17 -5.50
N ALA A 151 20.56 9.13 -4.74
CA ALA A 151 21.89 8.99 -4.16
C ALA A 151 22.97 8.90 -5.25
N PHE A 152 22.72 8.16 -6.32
CA PHE A 152 23.60 8.08 -7.48
C PHE A 152 23.78 9.42 -8.17
N ALA A 153 22.68 10.14 -8.45
CA ALA A 153 22.73 11.48 -9.05
C ALA A 153 23.53 12.46 -8.17
N ASN A 154 23.36 12.40 -6.85
CA ASN A 154 24.13 13.22 -5.91
C ASN A 154 25.63 12.88 -5.93
N GLN A 155 26.00 11.60 -6.03
CA GLN A 155 27.41 11.21 -6.15
C GLN A 155 28.01 11.63 -7.48
N LEU A 156 27.26 11.50 -8.58
CA LEU A 156 27.69 11.97 -9.89
C LEU A 156 27.93 13.48 -9.89
N ALA A 157 27.04 14.26 -9.26
CA ALA A 157 27.19 15.71 -9.13
C ALA A 157 28.49 16.10 -8.40
N LEU A 158 28.88 15.39 -7.33
CA LEU A 158 30.15 15.62 -6.63
C LEU A 158 31.38 15.34 -7.51
N ILE A 159 31.31 14.32 -8.38
CA ILE A 159 32.38 14.01 -9.34
C ILE A 159 32.47 15.10 -10.40
N CYS A 160 31.33 15.56 -10.93
CA CYS A 160 31.26 16.64 -11.90
C CYS A 160 31.83 17.96 -11.33
N GLU A 161 31.51 18.28 -10.07
CA GLU A 161 32.05 19.45 -9.36
C GLU A 161 33.59 19.43 -9.28
N GLN A 162 34.18 18.28 -8.94
CA GLN A 162 35.64 18.12 -8.88
C GLN A 162 36.34 18.24 -10.24
N ARG A 163 35.58 18.14 -11.33
CA ARG A 163 36.10 18.19 -12.71
C ARG A 163 35.64 19.42 -13.47
N GLU A 164 34.92 20.33 -12.83
CA GLU A 164 34.36 21.54 -13.44
C GLU A 164 33.46 21.23 -14.66
N VAL A 165 32.67 20.15 -14.58
CA VAL A 165 31.71 19.71 -15.62
C VAL A 165 30.27 19.97 -15.15
N ASP A 166 29.35 20.29 -16.07
CA ASP A 166 27.92 20.42 -15.76
C ASP A 166 27.29 19.03 -15.53
N ALA A 167 26.89 18.77 -14.29
CA ALA A 167 26.22 17.52 -13.92
C ALA A 167 24.89 17.31 -14.65
N THR A 168 24.19 18.38 -15.01
CA THR A 168 22.92 18.33 -15.75
C THR A 168 23.14 17.83 -17.16
N GLU A 169 24.16 18.36 -17.85
CA GLU A 169 24.55 17.92 -19.20
C GLU A 169 24.93 16.43 -19.18
N VAL A 170 25.71 15.97 -18.19
CA VAL A 170 26.06 14.56 -18.07
C VAL A 170 24.83 13.67 -17.92
N VAL A 171 23.87 14.07 -17.08
CA VAL A 171 22.62 13.32 -16.86
C VAL A 171 21.76 13.28 -18.12
N GLU A 172 21.62 14.39 -18.84
CA GLU A 172 20.87 14.47 -20.10
C GLU A 172 21.48 13.60 -21.22
N LEU A 173 22.80 13.41 -21.22
CA LEU A 173 23.48 12.54 -22.18
C LEU A 173 23.38 11.04 -21.85
N THR A 174 22.93 10.68 -20.64
CA THR A 174 22.92 9.28 -20.15
C THR A 174 21.56 8.69 -19.81
N LEU A 175 20.52 9.50 -19.61
CA LEU A 175 19.14 9.07 -19.32
C LEU A 175 18.22 9.26 -20.52
#